data_AF-A0A920VJB4-F1
#
_entry.id   AF-A0A920VJB4-F1
#
_cell.length_a   1.000
_cell.length_b   1.000
_cell.length_c   1.000
_cell.angle_alpha   90.00
_cell.angle_beta   90.00
_cell.angle_gamma   90.00
#
_symmetry.space_group_name_H-M   'P 1'
#
loop_
_entity.id
_entity.type
_entity.pdbx_description
1 polymer ?
#
loop_
_entity_poly.entity_id
_entity_poly.type
_entity_poly.pdbx_seq_one_letter_code
_entity_poly.pdbx_strand_id
1 'polypeptide(L)'
;MIGLPLNPEGNETEWSEEVRAFGVKLSKRTNLQVSFVDERMTSVRAERTVRSIGLPKNKRENKARIDAAAAQLILQNWLDLRKHTK
;
A
#
# COMPACT_ATOMS: atom_id res chain seq x y z
N MET A 1 -5.78 -8.30 -1.42
CA MET A 1 -4.49 -8.08 -0.73
C MET A 1 -4.65 -6.93 0.26
N ILE A 2 -3.91 -6.94 1.36
CA ILE A 2 -3.87 -5.86 2.36
C ILE A 2 -2.41 -5.46 2.55
N GLY A 3 -2.15 -4.16 2.60
CA GLY A 3 -0.82 -3.66 2.91
C GLY A 3 -0.43 -3.93 4.36
N LEU A 4 0.78 -4.42 4.59
CA LEU A 4 1.33 -4.67 5.91
C LEU A 4 2.35 -3.57 6.22
N PRO A 5 2.01 -2.64 7.14
CA PRO A 5 2.89 -1.56 7.51
C PRO A 5 3.99 -2.13 8.41
N LEU A 6 5.16 -2.41 7.84
CA LEU A 6 6.35 -2.82 8.58
C LEU A 6 7.21 -1.60 8.90
N ASN A 7 8.03 -1.70 9.94
CA ASN A 7 9.03 -0.68 10.22
C ASN A 7 10.10 -0.64 9.09
N PRO A 8 10.96 0.40 9.00
CA PRO A 8 11.97 0.49 7.95
C PRO A 8 12.90 -0.74 7.86
N GLU A 9 13.17 -1.38 9.00
CA GLU A 9 14.00 -2.58 9.11
C GLU A 9 13.30 -3.87 8.64
N GLY A 10 11.98 -3.86 8.41
CA GLY A 10 11.19 -5.03 8.00
C GLY A 10 10.50 -5.79 9.12
N ASN A 11 10.56 -5.29 10.35
CA ASN A 11 9.92 -5.89 11.50
C ASN A 11 8.46 -5.44 11.61
N GLU A 12 7.65 -6.34 12.16
CA GLU A 12 6.28 -6.04 12.53
C GLU A 12 6.24 -5.05 13.70
N THR A 13 5.20 -4.22 13.69
CA THR A 13 4.87 -3.25 14.72
C THR A 13 3.50 -3.59 15.29
N GLU A 14 3.11 -2.98 16.41
CA GLU A 14 1.76 -3.10 16.97
C GLU A 14 0.67 -2.79 15.92
N TRP A 15 0.95 -1.84 15.02
CA TRP A 15 0.05 -1.52 13.91
C TRP A 15 -0.04 -2.63 12.85
N SER A 16 1.05 -3.38 12.62
CA SER A 16 1.06 -4.56 11.74
C SER A 16 0.16 -5.67 12.29
N GLU A 17 0.15 -5.85 13.61
CA GLU A 17 -0.68 -6.86 14.28
C GLU A 17 -2.17 -6.55 14.13
N GLU A 18 -2.57 -5.29 14.31
CA GLU A 18 -3.95 -4.82 14.09
C GLU A 18 -4.41 -5.05 12.65
N VAL A 19 -3.54 -4.76 11.68
CA VAL A 19 -3.80 -4.99 10.26
C VAL A 19 -3.93 -6.48 9.95
N ARG A 20 -3.13 -7.34 10.58
CA ARG A 20 -3.28 -8.80 10.47
C ARG A 20 -4.61 -9.28 11.05
N ALA A 21 -4.97 -8.81 12.24
CA ALA A 21 -6.24 -9.14 12.88
C ALA A 21 -7.44 -8.73 12.02
N PHE A 22 -7.35 -7.56 11.39
CA PHE A 22 -8.34 -7.11 10.41
C PHE A 22 -8.40 -8.04 9.18
N GLY A 23 -7.25 -8.41 8.61
CA GLY A 23 -7.20 -9.33 7.48
C GLY A 23 -7.81 -10.71 7.77
N VAL A 24 -7.61 -11.23 8.98
CA VAL A 24 -8.26 -12.47 9.44
C VAL A 24 -9.78 -12.30 9.52
N LYS A 25 -10.27 -11.20 10.10
CA LYS A 25 -11.71 -10.91 10.17
C LYS A 25 -12.31 -10.77 8.78
N LEU A 26 -11.61 -10.12 7.86
CA LEU A 26 -12.05 -9.94 6.48
C LEU A 26 -12.10 -11.26 5.71
N SER A 27 -11.08 -12.11 5.86
CA SER A 27 -11.06 -13.44 5.24
C SER A 27 -12.23 -14.29 5.72
N LYS A 28 -12.52 -14.30 7.03
CA LYS A 28 -13.67 -15.02 7.59
C LYS A 28 -15.01 -14.53 7.05
N ARG A 29 -15.16 -13.22 6.86
CA ARG A 29 -16.40 -12.61 6.36
C ARG A 29 -16.64 -12.82 4.87
N THR A 30 -15.56 -12.83 4.09
CA THR A 30 -15.64 -12.88 2.62
C THR A 30 -15.42 -14.28 2.07
N ASN A 31 -14.90 -15.20 2.90
CA ASN A 31 -14.43 -16.52 2.51
C ASN A 31 -13.36 -16.49 1.39
N LEU A 32 -12.64 -15.36 1.29
CA LEU A 32 -11.57 -15.15 0.32
C LEU A 32 -10.20 -15.19 1.02
N GLN A 33 -9.19 -15.63 0.27
CA GLN A 33 -7.80 -15.61 0.72
C GLN A 33 -7.31 -14.15 0.80
N VAL A 34 -6.78 -13.77 1.96
CA VAL A 34 -6.19 -12.45 2.18
C VAL A 34 -4.66 -12.58 2.16
N SER A 35 -4.02 -12.00 1.15
CA SER A 35 -2.56 -11.87 1.06
C SER A 35 -2.09 -10.54 1.63
N PHE A 36 -1.02 -10.56 2.43
CA PHE A 36 -0.38 -9.36 2.97
C PHE A 36 0.80 -8.93 2.10
N VAL A 37 0.96 -7.63 1.87
CA VAL A 37 2.01 -7.05 1.02
C VAL A 37 2.76 -5.97 1.78
N ASP A 38 4.08 -6.06 1.84
CA ASP A 38 4.95 -5.10 2.51
C ASP A 38 4.82 -3.67 1.94
N GLU A 39 4.48 -2.70 2.81
CA GLU A 39 4.30 -1.28 2.45
C GLU A 39 5.52 -0.38 2.69
N ARG A 40 6.68 -0.90 3.14
CA ARG A 40 7.85 -0.06 3.52
C ARG A 40 8.31 0.92 2.46
N MET A 41 8.14 0.56 1.19
CA MET A 41 8.62 1.34 0.05
C MET A 41 7.51 2.11 -0.67
N THR A 42 6.24 1.95 -0.30
CA THR A 42 5.13 2.64 -0.98
C THR A 42 5.05 4.10 -0.57
N SER A 43 5.28 4.43 0.71
CA SER A 43 5.23 5.82 1.21
C SER A 43 6.34 6.70 0.63
N VAL A 44 7.59 6.24 0.64
CA VAL A 44 8.74 7.00 0.11
C VAL A 44 8.71 7.10 -1.41
N ARG A 45 8.30 6.04 -2.11
CA ARG A 45 8.13 6.08 -3.58
C ARG A 45 6.94 6.96 -3.97
N ALA A 46 5.80 6.86 -3.28
CA ALA A 46 4.65 7.72 -3.52
C ALA A 46 4.99 9.19 -3.26
N GLU A 47 5.69 9.52 -2.17
CA GLU A 47 6.09 10.89 -1.88
C GLU A 47 7.08 11.44 -2.92
N ARG A 48 8.06 10.63 -3.37
CA ARG A 48 8.97 11.02 -4.46
C ARG A 48 8.21 11.22 -5.78
N THR A 49 7.28 10.34 -6.12
CA THR A 49 6.45 10.49 -7.31
C THR A 49 5.59 11.76 -7.23
N VAL A 50 4.92 12.00 -6.11
CA VAL A 50 4.10 13.21 -5.89
C VAL A 50 4.95 14.49 -5.93
N ARG A 51 6.16 14.49 -5.35
CA ARG A 51 7.09 15.61 -5.45
C ARG A 51 7.62 15.82 -6.88
N SER A 52 7.89 14.75 -7.63
CA SER A 52 8.32 14.84 -9.04
C SER A 52 7.24 15.36 -9.98
N ILE A 53 5.96 15.26 -9.59
CA ILE A 53 4.81 15.73 -10.39
C ILE A 53 4.51 17.24 -10.14
N GLY A 54 5.22 17.91 -9.22
CA GLY A 54 5.17 19.37 -9.10
C GLY A 54 3.80 19.96 -8.75
N LEU A 55 2.97 19.25 -7.97
CA LEU A 55 1.62 19.71 -7.63
C LEU A 55 1.64 20.79 -6.52
N PRO A 56 0.95 21.94 -6.71
CA PRO A 56 0.92 23.04 -5.75
C PRO A 56 0.14 22.69 -4.47
N LYS A 57 0.52 23.32 -3.35
CA LYS A 57 0.20 23.00 -1.95
C LYS A 57 -1.28 23.21 -1.51
N ASN A 58 -2.28 22.66 -2.20
CA ASN A 58 -3.67 22.60 -1.69
C ASN A 58 -3.95 21.24 -1.02
N LYS A 59 -3.62 21.16 0.29
CA LYS A 59 -3.47 19.92 1.07
C LYS A 59 -4.65 18.92 1.08
N ARG A 60 -5.91 19.32 0.83
CA ARG A 60 -7.08 18.42 0.96
C ARG A 60 -7.48 17.72 -0.34
N GLU A 61 -7.62 18.44 -1.46
CA GLU A 61 -7.85 17.82 -2.78
C GLU A 61 -6.65 17.01 -3.25
N ASN A 62 -5.44 17.46 -2.89
CA ASN A 62 -4.23 16.72 -3.20
C ASN A 62 -4.20 15.36 -2.50
N LYS A 63 -4.69 15.24 -1.26
CA LYS A 63 -4.64 13.97 -0.53
C LYS A 63 -5.45 12.87 -1.24
N ALA A 64 -6.68 13.16 -1.67
CA ALA A 64 -7.50 12.19 -2.39
C ALA A 64 -6.87 11.77 -3.74
N ARG A 65 -6.25 12.73 -4.44
CA ARG A 65 -5.52 12.46 -5.70
C ARG A 65 -4.23 11.66 -5.46
N ILE A 66 -3.52 11.94 -4.37
CA ILE A 66 -2.31 11.21 -3.94
C ILE A 66 -2.69 9.78 -3.57
N ASP A 67 -3.77 9.58 -2.83
CA ASP A 67 -4.27 8.25 -2.43
C ASP A 67 -4.66 7.44 -3.68
N ALA A 68 -5.34 8.06 -4.66
CA ALA A 68 -5.67 7.42 -5.92
C ALA A 68 -4.42 7.06 -6.77
N ALA A 69 -3.44 7.97 -6.83
CA ALA A 69 -2.18 7.72 -7.54
C ALA A 69 -1.34 6.61 -6.86
N ALA A 70 -1.32 6.58 -5.54
CA ALA A 70 -0.69 5.52 -4.77
C ALA A 70 -1.36 4.16 -5.04
N ALA A 71 -2.70 4.11 -5.04
CA ALA A 71 -3.44 2.90 -5.37
C ALA A 71 -3.14 2.40 -6.79
N GLN A 72 -3.05 3.30 -7.77
CA GLN A 72 -2.64 2.96 -9.14
C GLN A 72 -1.22 2.38 -9.19
N LEU A 73 -0.26 3.00 -8.51
CA LEU A 73 1.13 2.53 -8.48
C LEU A 73 1.27 1.16 -7.82
N ILE A 74 0.54 0.93 -6.73
CA ILE A 74 0.51 -0.37 -6.03
C ILE A 74 -0.05 -1.46 -6.97
N LEU A 75 -1.15 -1.16 -7.68
CA LEU A 75 -1.74 -2.09 -8.64
C LEU A 75 -0.79 -2.38 -9.81
N GLN A 76 -0.14 -1.36 -10.34
CA GLN A 76 0.80 -1.49 -11.45
C GLN A 76 2.00 -2.37 -11.05
N ASN A 77 2.60 -2.10 -9.88
CA ASN A 77 3.69 -2.90 -9.35
C ASN A 77 3.30 -4.39 -9.16
N TRP A 78 2.08 -4.64 -8.69
CA TRP A 78 1.56 -6.01 -8.56
C TRP A 78 1.36 -6.71 -9.90
N LEU A 79 0.83 -6.00 -10.91
CA LEU A 79 0.67 -6.54 -12.27
C LEU A 79 2.03 -6.84 -12.93
N ASP A 80 3.02 -5.98 -12.74
CA ASP A 80 4.36 -6.15 -13.30
C ASP A 80 5.11 -7.33 -12.66
N LEU A 81 5.00 -7.50 -11.32
CA LEU A 81 5.51 -8.67 -10.63
C LEU A 81 4.91 -9.99 -11.16
N ARG A 82 3.61 -9.98 -11.50
CA ARG A 82 2.94 -11.15 -12.11
C ARG A 82 3.34 -11.38 -13.57
N LYS A 83 3.63 -10.32 -14.34
CA LYS A 83 4.13 -10.45 -15.72
C LYS A 83 5.55 -11.01 -15.79
N HIS A 84 6.37 -10.78 -14.77
CA HIS A 84 7.73 -11.30 -14.68
C HIS A 84 7.84 -12.72 -14.10
N THR A 85 6.72 -13.37 -13.76
CA THR A 85 6.70 -14.79 -13.39
C THR A 85 6.44 -15.66 -14.63
N LYS A 86 7.40 -15.67 -15.57
CA LYS A 86 7.46 -16.62 -16.69
C LYS A 86 8.78 -17.36 -16.67
#